data_AF-A0A915AEV6-F1
#
_entry.id   AF-A0A915AEV6-F1
#
_cell.length_a   1.000
_cell.length_b   1.000
_cell.length_c   1.000
_cell.angle_alpha   90.00
_cell.angle_beta   90.00
_cell.angle_gamma   90.00
#
_symmetry.space_group_name_H-M   'P 1'
#
loop_
_entity.id
_entity.type
_entity.pdbx_description
1 polymer ?
#
loop_
_entity_poly.entity_id
_entity_poly.type
_entity_poly.pdbx_seq_one_letter_code
_entity_poly.pdbx_strand_id
1 'polypeptide(L)'
;MKKYAVNEAIRVSPFFPRFSLQIDMIVPIMSTLQFIFYMGWLKVAEVILNPFGEDDDDFECNFLLDKNLTIGLTVVDEGYDRTPEILKDSFWKHPIEPLYSRKAVHAERRMSGITGSIAHIV
;
A
#
# COMPACT_ATOMS: atom_id res chain seq x y z
N MET A 1 61.47 23.44 -42.60
CA MET A 1 60.84 22.17 -42.19
C MET A 1 60.49 22.26 -40.70
N LYS A 2 59.25 22.64 -40.40
CA LYS A 2 58.71 22.81 -39.04
C LYS A 2 58.16 21.45 -38.58
N LYS A 3 58.92 20.67 -37.80
CA LYS A 3 58.47 19.37 -37.24
C LYS A 3 58.82 19.18 -35.74
N TYR A 4 58.94 20.28 -34.98
CA TYR A 4 59.30 20.20 -33.55
C TYR A 4 58.34 20.91 -32.59
N ALA A 5 57.24 21.50 -33.07
CA ALA A 5 56.37 22.34 -32.23
C ALA A 5 54.98 21.75 -31.90
N VAL A 6 54.72 20.47 -32.22
CA VAL A 6 53.38 19.87 -32.09
C VAL A 6 53.27 18.86 -30.93
N ASN A 7 54.38 18.51 -30.26
CA ASN A 7 54.38 17.46 -29.22
C ASN A 7 54.29 17.98 -27.77
N GLU A 8 54.13 19.29 -27.57
CA GLU A 8 54.10 19.88 -26.22
C GLU A 8 52.71 20.42 -25.82
N ALA A 9 51.72 20.26 -26.69
CA ALA A 9 50.36 20.77 -26.49
C ALA A 9 49.38 19.76 -25.84
N ILE A 10 49.87 18.67 -25.23
CA ILE A 10 49.00 17.64 -24.60
C ILE A 10 49.09 17.64 -23.06
N ARG A 11 49.99 18.42 -22.42
CA ARG A 11 50.22 18.29 -20.97
C ARG A 11 49.80 19.47 -20.09
N VAL A 12 48.89 20.35 -20.51
CA VAL A 12 48.42 21.39 -19.57
C VAL A 12 47.00 21.87 -19.88
N SER A 13 46.02 21.30 -19.20
CA SER A 13 44.95 22.01 -18.46
C SER A 13 43.71 21.13 -18.22
N PRO A 14 42.88 21.43 -17.21
CA PRO A 14 43.23 21.90 -15.88
C PRO A 14 42.81 20.86 -14.83
N PHE A 15 43.53 20.90 -13.72
CA PHE A 15 43.07 20.49 -12.40
C PHE A 15 41.57 20.81 -12.26
N PHE A 16 40.71 19.82 -12.50
CA PHE A 16 39.34 19.85 -12.01
C PHE A 16 39.51 19.85 -10.50
N PRO A 17 39.13 20.92 -9.77
CA PRO A 17 38.93 20.73 -8.35
C PRO A 17 37.79 19.72 -8.27
N ARG A 18 38.12 18.45 -8.03
CA ARG A 18 37.21 17.64 -7.23
C ARG A 18 37.07 18.49 -5.98
N PHE A 19 35.96 19.21 -5.85
CA PHE A 19 35.51 19.66 -4.55
C PHE A 19 35.45 18.39 -3.74
N SER A 20 36.55 18.08 -3.06
CA SER A 20 36.63 17.06 -2.07
C SER A 20 35.75 17.63 -0.98
N LEU A 21 34.46 17.33 -1.07
CA LEU A 21 33.53 17.39 0.04
C LEU A 21 34.08 16.39 1.07
N GLN A 22 35.17 16.76 1.73
CA GLN A 22 35.64 16.13 2.95
C GLN A 22 34.70 16.62 4.05
N ILE A 23 33.43 16.24 3.91
CA ILE A 23 32.54 16.19 5.05
C ILE A 23 32.97 14.90 5.74
N ASP A 24 33.84 15.03 6.75
CA ASP A 24 34.27 13.92 7.58
C ASP A 24 33.08 13.48 8.44
N MET A 25 32.21 12.67 7.83
CA MET A 25 31.06 12.11 8.51
C MET A 25 31.51 10.82 9.20
N ILE A 26 31.62 10.87 10.52
CA ILE A 26 31.89 9.70 11.36
C ILE A 26 30.88 8.55 11.14
N VAL A 27 29.67 8.89 10.65
CA VAL A 27 28.66 7.94 10.17
C VAL A 27 28.25 8.27 8.73
N PRO A 28 28.37 7.33 7.77
CA PRO A 28 28.05 7.59 6.37
C PRO A 28 26.53 7.56 6.11
N ILE A 29 25.84 8.67 6.36
CA ILE A 29 24.37 8.78 6.31
C ILE A 29 23.79 8.28 4.97
N MET A 30 24.38 8.70 3.84
CA MET A 30 23.87 8.31 2.51
C MET A 30 24.01 6.82 2.23
N SER A 31 25.11 6.20 2.65
CA SER A 31 25.31 4.76 2.49
C SER A 31 24.40 3.96 3.42
N THR A 32 24.14 4.45 4.64
CA THR A 32 23.17 3.84 5.56
C THR A 32 21.75 3.87 4.99
N LEU A 33 21.32 4.99 4.40
CA LEU A 33 20.02 5.07 3.74
C LEU A 33 19.92 4.11 2.55
N GLN A 34 20.94 4.05 1.70
CA GLN A 34 20.99 3.10 0.58
C GLN A 34 20.91 1.65 1.08
N PHE A 35 21.63 1.32 2.16
CA PHE A 35 21.58 -0.01 2.77
C PHE A 35 20.17 -0.35 3.30
N ILE A 36 19.50 0.58 3.97
CA ILE A 36 18.12 0.37 4.47
C ILE A 36 17.16 0.14 3.31
N PHE A 37 17.28 0.86 2.19
CA PHE A 37 16.42 0.62 1.03
C PHE A 37 16.64 -0.75 0.39
N TYR A 38 17.90 -1.16 0.18
CA TYR A 38 18.19 -2.45 -0.44
C TYR A 38 17.84 -3.63 0.46
N MET A 39 18.23 -3.57 1.74
CA MET A 39 17.92 -4.62 2.71
C MET A 39 16.43 -4.64 3.07
N GLY A 40 15.79 -3.47 3.14
CA GLY A 40 14.35 -3.35 3.37
C GLY A 40 13.56 -4.00 2.24
N TRP A 41 13.92 -3.73 0.98
CA TRP A 41 13.25 -4.37 -0.16
C TRP A 41 13.48 -5.89 -0.19
N LEU A 42 14.71 -6.34 0.10
CA LEU A 42 15.00 -7.77 0.24
C LEU A 42 14.15 -8.43 1.34
N LYS A 43 14.04 -7.79 2.51
CA LYS A 43 13.28 -8.31 3.66
C LYS A 43 11.79 -8.38 3.39
N VAL A 44 11.22 -7.42 2.65
CA VAL A 44 9.82 -7.51 2.19
C VAL A 44 9.62 -8.74 1.31
N ALA A 45 10.56 -9.02 0.40
CA ALA A 45 10.47 -10.20 -0.45
C ALA A 45 10.62 -11.51 0.36
N GLU A 46 11.45 -11.52 1.40
CA GLU A 46 11.64 -12.66 2.31
C GLU A 46 10.36 -13.04 3.04
N VAL A 47 9.66 -12.05 3.62
CA VAL A 47 8.37 -12.28 4.32
C VAL A 47 7.30 -12.79 3.34
N ILE A 48 7.25 -12.28 2.11
CA ILE A 48 6.24 -12.71 1.12
C ILE A 48 6.56 -14.09 0.52
N LEU A 49 7.81 -14.57 0.63
CA LEU A 49 8.23 -15.82 0.00
C LEU A 49 7.53 -17.05 0.62
N ASN A 50 7.30 -17.04 1.93
CA ASN A 50 6.54 -18.08 2.61
C ASN A 50 5.52 -17.50 3.60
N PRO A 51 4.34 -17.07 3.15
CA PRO A 51 3.33 -16.42 3.98
C PRO A 51 2.53 -17.40 4.86
N PHE A 52 2.94 -18.67 4.92
CA PHE A 52 2.28 -19.76 5.65
C PHE A 52 3.15 -20.28 6.81
N GLY A 53 4.15 -19.51 7.24
CA GLY A 53 4.99 -19.85 8.38
C GLY A 53 4.32 -19.51 9.72
N GLU A 54 5.15 -19.25 10.72
CA GLU A 54 4.75 -18.85 12.07
C GLU A 54 5.23 -17.41 12.39
N ASP A 55 5.68 -16.65 11.38
CA ASP A 55 6.12 -15.27 11.61
C ASP A 55 4.91 -14.35 11.86
N ASP A 56 5.12 -13.25 12.59
CA ASP A 56 4.04 -12.34 13.02
C ASP A 56 3.21 -11.74 11.86
N ASP A 57 3.80 -11.67 10.66
CA ASP A 57 3.17 -11.11 9.44
C ASP A 57 2.58 -12.21 8.52
N ASP A 58 2.64 -13.48 8.90
CA ASP A 58 2.09 -14.61 8.15
C ASP A 58 0.57 -14.74 8.29
N PHE A 59 -0.04 -15.54 7.41
CA PHE A 59 -1.46 -15.83 7.52
C PHE A 59 -1.79 -16.71 8.73
N GLU A 60 -2.76 -16.26 9.52
CA GLU A 60 -3.37 -16.99 10.64
C GLU A 60 -4.23 -18.18 10.16
N CYS A 61 -3.56 -19.21 9.62
CA CYS A 61 -4.21 -20.34 8.97
C CYS A 61 -4.99 -21.22 9.95
N ASN A 62 -4.49 -21.39 11.18
CA ASN A 62 -5.17 -22.16 12.23
C ASN A 62 -6.53 -21.53 12.57
N PHE A 63 -6.57 -20.20 12.74
CA PHE A 63 -7.81 -19.48 12.95
C PHE A 63 -8.79 -19.64 11.78
N LEU A 64 -8.29 -19.51 10.55
CA LEU A 64 -9.14 -19.68 9.37
C LEU A 64 -9.71 -21.09 9.25
N LEU A 65 -8.92 -22.12 9.58
CA LEU A 65 -9.35 -23.50 9.56
C LEU A 65 -10.46 -23.73 10.60
N ASP A 66 -10.24 -23.32 11.84
CA ASP A 66 -11.20 -23.49 12.94
C ASP A 66 -12.51 -22.74 12.65
N LYS A 67 -12.39 -21.50 12.17
CA LYS A 67 -13.54 -20.68 11.76
C LYS A 67 -14.34 -21.37 10.65
N ASN A 68 -13.68 -21.83 9.59
CA ASN A 68 -14.35 -22.41 8.44
C ASN A 68 -15.01 -23.75 8.79
N LEU A 69 -14.34 -24.59 9.59
CA LEU A 69 -14.91 -25.84 10.07
C LEU A 69 -16.14 -25.58 10.93
N THR A 70 -16.04 -24.65 11.89
CA THR A 70 -17.15 -24.30 12.79
C THR A 70 -18.34 -23.76 12.00
N ILE A 71 -18.14 -22.74 11.17
CA ILE A 71 -19.22 -22.13 10.39
C ILE A 71 -19.82 -23.14 9.40
N GLY A 72 -18.98 -23.94 8.73
CA GLY A 72 -19.44 -24.94 7.79
C GLY A 72 -20.36 -25.97 8.44
N LEU A 73 -19.99 -26.47 9.63
CA LEU A 73 -20.82 -27.39 10.41
C LEU A 73 -22.10 -26.72 10.91
N THR A 74 -22.03 -25.49 11.43
CA THR A 74 -23.22 -24.74 11.88
C THR A 74 -24.22 -24.51 10.75
N VAL A 75 -23.75 -24.21 9.53
CA VAL A 75 -24.63 -23.99 8.37
C VAL A 75 -25.39 -25.27 7.97
N VAL A 76 -24.71 -26.42 7.99
CA VAL A 76 -25.32 -27.70 7.56
C VAL A 76 -26.17 -28.34 8.67
N ASP A 77 -25.86 -28.10 9.94
CA ASP A 77 -26.60 -28.69 11.07
C ASP A 77 -27.72 -27.74 11.56
N GLU A 78 -27.34 -26.60 12.13
CA GLU A 78 -28.30 -25.65 12.70
C GLU A 78 -29.02 -24.81 11.63
N GLY A 79 -28.35 -24.51 10.51
CA GLY A 79 -28.85 -23.66 9.44
C GLY A 79 -29.68 -24.37 8.37
N TYR A 80 -29.70 -25.70 8.35
CA TYR A 80 -30.38 -26.46 7.30
C TYR A 80 -31.90 -26.28 7.38
N ASP A 81 -32.50 -25.82 6.27
CA ASP A 81 -33.93 -25.57 6.13
C ASP A 81 -34.54 -24.59 7.17
N ARG A 82 -33.69 -23.79 7.82
CA ARG A 82 -34.09 -22.77 8.80
C ARG A 82 -34.04 -21.37 8.20
N THR A 83 -34.87 -21.09 7.20
CA THR A 83 -34.99 -19.74 6.64
C THR A 83 -35.86 -18.85 7.52
N PRO A 84 -35.51 -17.57 7.73
CA PRO A 84 -36.38 -16.63 8.43
C PRO A 84 -37.69 -16.40 7.66
N GLU A 85 -38.73 -15.98 8.37
CA GLU A 85 -40.01 -15.66 7.76
C GLU A 85 -39.89 -14.50 6.76
N ILE A 86 -40.56 -14.64 5.61
CA ILE A 86 -40.58 -13.61 4.58
C ILE A 86 -41.55 -12.50 5.02
N LEU A 87 -40.98 -11.37 5.45
CA LEU A 87 -41.73 -10.19 5.89
C LEU A 87 -41.41 -8.99 4.98
N LYS A 88 -42.36 -8.06 4.88
CA LYS A 88 -42.12 -6.78 4.20
C LYS A 88 -41.21 -5.92 5.07
N ASP A 89 -40.14 -5.40 4.49
CA ASP A 89 -39.23 -4.52 5.20
C ASP A 89 -39.84 -3.12 5.45
N SER A 90 -39.19 -2.34 6.31
CA SER A 90 -39.64 -1.01 6.72
C SER A 90 -39.72 0.02 5.58
N PHE A 91 -39.06 -0.23 4.45
CA PHE A 91 -39.01 0.65 3.28
C PHE A 91 -39.94 0.21 2.15
N TRP A 92 -40.70 -0.87 2.32
CA TRP A 92 -41.57 -1.43 1.27
C TRP A 92 -42.53 -0.42 0.59
N LYS A 93 -42.96 0.62 1.31
CA LYS A 93 -43.90 1.65 0.81
C LYS A 93 -43.35 3.08 0.81
N HIS A 94 -42.12 3.29 1.31
CA HIS A 94 -41.58 4.62 1.55
C HIS A 94 -40.28 4.83 0.75
N PRO A 95 -40.00 6.07 0.29
CA PRO A 95 -38.70 6.36 -0.30
C PRO A 95 -37.59 6.11 0.73
N ILE A 96 -36.48 5.54 0.28
CA ILE A 96 -35.33 5.25 1.15
C ILE A 96 -34.62 6.55 1.47
N GLU A 97 -34.78 7.03 2.71
CA GLU A 97 -34.01 8.16 3.23
C GLU A 97 -32.71 7.65 3.89
N PRO A 98 -31.60 8.39 3.80
CA PRO A 98 -30.34 7.94 4.36
C PRO A 98 -30.39 7.85 5.89
N LEU A 99 -30.21 6.64 6.43
CA LEU A 99 -30.23 6.36 7.87
C LEU A 99 -28.87 6.60 8.54
N TYR A 100 -28.32 7.80 8.41
CA TYR A 100 -27.03 8.13 8.99
C TYR A 100 -27.15 8.66 10.42
N SER A 101 -26.22 8.26 11.28
CA SER A 101 -26.05 8.90 12.59
C SER A 101 -25.54 10.34 12.41
N ARG A 102 -25.83 11.24 13.36
CA ARG A 102 -25.37 12.66 13.30
C ARG A 102 -23.86 12.81 13.09
N LYS A 103 -23.07 11.88 13.62
CA LYS A 103 -21.60 11.84 13.44
C LYS A 103 -21.23 11.45 12.01
N ALA A 104 -21.88 10.43 11.45
CA ALA A 104 -21.65 9.98 10.08
C ALA A 104 -22.05 11.05 9.05
N VAL A 105 -23.18 11.74 9.24
CA VAL A 105 -23.63 12.84 8.36
C VAL A 105 -22.62 13.98 8.28
N HIS A 106 -21.92 14.28 9.37
CA HIS A 106 -20.93 15.35 9.39
C HIS A 106 -19.58 14.91 8.81
N ALA A 107 -19.23 13.63 8.97
CA ALA A 107 -18.01 13.03 8.41
C ALA A 107 -18.12 12.79 6.89
N GLU A 108 -19.31 12.43 6.42
CA GLU A 108 -19.59 12.29 5.00
C GLU A 108 -19.67 13.67 4.36
N ARG A 109 -18.75 13.94 3.42
CA ARG A 109 -18.96 15.04 2.48
C ARG A 109 -20.28 14.74 1.76
N ARG A 110 -21.19 15.73 1.70
CA ARG A 110 -22.41 15.65 0.89
C ARG A 110 -22.02 15.36 -0.57
N MET A 111 -21.90 14.09 -0.92
CA MET A 111 -21.80 13.66 -2.30
C MET A 111 -23.23 13.54 -2.78
N SER A 112 -23.69 14.51 -3.56
CA SER A 112 -24.77 14.24 -4.50
C SER A 112 -24.40 12.96 -5.27
N GLY A 113 -25.37 12.10 -5.56
CA GLY A 113 -25.11 10.87 -6.31
C GLY A 113 -24.22 11.17 -7.51
N ILE A 114 -23.19 10.34 -7.73
CA ILE A 114 -22.19 10.56 -8.79
C ILE A 114 -22.93 10.65 -10.11
N THR A 115 -23.14 11.88 -10.56
CA THR A 115 -23.69 12.20 -11.86
C THR A 115 -22.47 12.50 -12.72
N GLY A 116 -22.42 11.89 -13.90
CA GLY A 116 -21.23 11.95 -14.76
C GLY A 116 -20.77 13.40 -15.01
N SER A 117 -19.52 13.59 -15.42
CA SER A 117 -18.91 14.93 -15.53
C SER A 117 -19.62 15.94 -16.45
N ILE A 118 -20.58 15.48 -17.27
CA ILE A 118 -21.40 16.30 -18.19
C ILE A 118 -22.79 16.62 -17.59
N ALA A 119 -23.20 15.92 -16.54
CA ALA A 119 -24.50 16.14 -15.93
C ALA A 119 -24.51 17.52 -15.23
N HIS A 120 -25.39 18.40 -15.70
CA HIS A 120 -25.63 19.68 -15.08
C HIS A 120 -26.46 19.48 -13.81
N ILE A 121 -25.82 19.58 -12.65
CA ILE A 121 -26.50 19.53 -11.35
C ILE A 121 -27.13 20.90 -11.12
N VAL A 122 -28.45 21.03 -11.37
CA VAL A 122 -29.27 22.20 -10.93
C VAL A 122 -29.81 21.92 -9.54
#